data_AF-A0A645GHI3-F1
#
_entry.id   AF-A0A645GHI3-F1
#
_cell.length_a   1.000
_cell.length_b   1.000
_cell.length_c   1.000
_cell.angle_alpha   90.00
_cell.angle_beta   90.00
_cell.angle_gamma   90.00
#
_symmetry.space_group_name_H-M   'P 1'
#
loop_
_entity.id
_entity.type
_entity.pdbx_description
1 polymer ?
#
loop_
_entity_poly.entity_id
_entity_poly.type
_entity_poly.pdbx_seq_one_letter_code
_entity_poly.pdbx_strand_id
1 'polypeptide(L)'
;MYKGKLSNRAVRKWYKHHDESILSTIDQQLPLEERARKACNLRIQYREQARQLMRDEVARKELQEKFPSRTFEQLVAHKKKKYGLSDEEAYQDILRSSQTTNKDFDEKAGV
;
A
#
# COMPACT_ATOMS: atom_id res chain seq x y z
N MET A 1 -1.70 -3.27 23.02
CA MET A 1 -1.63 -3.52 21.56
C MET A 1 -3.05 -3.70 21.00
N TYR A 2 -3.46 -2.97 19.96
CA TYR A 2 -4.83 -2.99 19.40
C TYR A 2 -5.06 -4.08 18.32
N LYS A 3 -4.20 -5.11 18.28
CA LYS A 3 -4.31 -6.21 17.30
C LYS A 3 -5.68 -6.86 17.36
N GLY A 4 -6.34 -6.99 16.20
CA GLY A 4 -7.65 -7.63 16.09
C GLY A 4 -8.79 -6.88 16.76
N LYS A 5 -8.69 -5.57 17.01
CA LYS A 5 -9.71 -4.82 17.77
C LYS A 5 -10.47 -3.78 16.97
N LEU A 6 -9.97 -3.37 15.79
CA LEU A 6 -10.55 -2.25 15.06
C LEU A 6 -11.61 -2.72 14.05
N SER A 7 -12.63 -1.88 13.87
CA SER A 7 -13.65 -2.07 12.83
C SER A 7 -13.06 -1.83 11.44
N ASN A 8 -13.70 -2.37 10.39
CA ASN A 8 -13.25 -2.20 9.01
C ASN A 8 -13.11 -0.71 8.63
N ARG A 9 -14.05 0.15 9.07
CA ARG A 9 -13.99 1.60 8.90
C ARG A 9 -12.76 2.23 9.58
N ALA A 10 -12.50 1.86 10.84
CA ALA A 10 -11.38 2.42 11.61
C ALA A 10 -10.03 1.98 11.02
N VAL A 11 -9.88 0.70 10.67
CA VAL A 11 -8.69 0.19 9.97
C VAL A 11 -8.51 0.90 8.65
N ARG A 12 -9.59 1.14 7.90
CA ARG A 12 -9.49 1.77 6.58
C ARG A 12 -9.05 3.23 6.67
N LYS A 13 -9.59 4.00 7.62
CA LYS A 13 -9.12 5.37 7.90
C LYS A 13 -7.65 5.38 8.30
N TRP A 14 -7.24 4.45 9.17
CA TRP A 14 -5.85 4.30 9.58
C TRP A 14 -4.96 4.04 8.35
N TYR A 15 -5.31 3.07 7.51
CA TYR A 15 -4.53 2.70 6.32
C TYR A 15 -4.43 3.85 5.32
N LYS A 16 -5.55 4.55 5.04
CA LYS A 16 -5.59 5.70 4.12
C LYS A 16 -4.68 6.84 4.58
N HIS A 17 -4.77 7.20 5.85
CA HIS A 17 -3.91 8.24 6.43
C HIS A 17 -2.42 7.90 6.30
N HIS A 18 -2.04 6.63 6.53
CA HIS A 18 -0.65 6.21 6.44
C HIS A 18 -0.16 6.18 4.99
N ASP A 19 -0.94 5.64 4.04
CA ASP A 19 -0.59 5.66 2.61
C ASP A 19 -0.40 7.11 2.12
N GLU A 20 -1.32 8.04 2.45
CA GLU A 20 -1.21 9.47 2.09
C GLU A 20 0.05 10.15 2.66
N SER A 21 0.59 9.66 3.78
CA SER A 21 1.80 10.20 4.42
C SER A 21 3.13 9.60 3.93
N ILE A 22 3.10 8.61 3.02
CA ILE A 22 4.30 7.86 2.62
C ILE A 22 5.39 8.78 2.07
N LEU A 23 5.05 9.68 1.14
CA LEU A 23 6.08 10.52 0.51
C LEU A 23 6.70 11.53 1.48
N SER A 24 5.92 12.09 2.42
CA SER A 24 6.46 12.98 3.44
C SER A 24 7.40 12.27 4.43
N THR A 25 7.34 10.94 4.51
CA THR A 25 8.19 10.13 5.40
C THR A 25 9.53 9.76 4.77
N ILE A 26 9.69 9.96 3.45
CA ILE A 26 10.88 9.56 2.69
C ILE A 26 11.77 10.78 2.45
N ASP A 27 13.08 10.57 2.57
CA ASP A 27 14.07 11.58 2.17
C ASP A 27 14.02 11.80 0.65
N GLN A 28 13.72 13.04 0.25
CA GLN A 28 13.56 13.43 -1.14
C GLN A 28 14.88 13.57 -1.90
N GLN A 29 16.02 13.60 -1.20
CA GLN A 29 17.36 13.67 -1.80
C GLN A 29 17.87 12.31 -2.29
N LEU A 30 17.19 11.22 -1.93
CA LEU A 30 17.57 9.88 -2.38
C LEU A 30 17.33 9.71 -3.89
N PRO A 31 18.08 8.82 -4.55
CA PRO A 31 17.81 8.44 -5.93
C PRO A 31 16.36 7.98 -6.14
N LEU A 32 15.83 8.20 -7.36
CA LEU A 32 14.43 7.89 -7.70
C LEU A 32 14.06 6.44 -7.38
N GLU A 33 14.92 5.48 -7.74
CA GLU A 33 14.69 4.06 -7.44
C GLU A 33 14.60 3.82 -5.93
N GLU A 34 15.52 4.37 -5.14
CA GLU A 34 15.53 4.19 -3.70
C GLU A 34 14.29 4.78 -3.04
N ARG A 35 13.85 5.96 -3.50
CA ARG A 35 12.59 6.56 -3.04
C ARG A 35 11.41 5.64 -3.35
N ALA A 36 11.32 5.13 -4.57
CA ALA A 36 10.24 4.25 -4.99
C ALA A 36 10.24 2.92 -4.21
N ARG A 37 11.43 2.36 -3.94
CA ARG A 37 11.63 1.15 -3.13
C ARG A 37 11.18 1.37 -1.69
N LYS A 38 11.59 2.48 -1.05
CA LYS A 38 11.15 2.85 0.30
C LYS A 38 9.63 3.04 0.36
N ALA A 39 9.04 3.73 -0.61
CA ALA A 39 7.59 3.93 -0.70
C ALA A 39 6.83 2.61 -0.85
N CYS A 40 7.32 1.71 -1.70
CA CYS A 40 6.75 0.38 -1.87
C CYS A 40 6.79 -0.41 -0.56
N ASN A 41 7.93 -0.44 0.11
CA ASN A 41 8.12 -1.17 1.36
C ASN A 41 7.24 -0.62 2.49
N LEU A 42 7.14 0.71 2.65
CA LEU A 42 6.23 1.34 3.61
C LEU A 42 4.78 0.93 3.35
N ARG A 43 4.34 0.94 2.09
CA ARG A 43 2.98 0.51 1.75
C ARG A 43 2.72 -0.97 2.04
N ILE A 44 3.70 -1.84 1.81
CA ILE A 44 3.61 -3.26 2.17
C ILE A 44 3.44 -3.40 3.69
N GLN A 45 4.27 -2.68 4.46
CA GLN A 45 4.21 -2.66 5.92
C GLN A 45 2.86 -2.15 6.43
N TYR A 46 2.38 -1.01 5.92
CA TYR A 46 1.09 -0.44 6.34
C TYR A 46 -0.08 -1.36 5.98
N ARG A 47 -0.04 -2.05 4.83
CA ARG A 47 -1.06 -3.05 4.49
C ARG A 47 -1.07 -4.20 5.50
N GLU A 48 0.11 -4.69 5.89
CA GLU A 48 0.22 -5.77 6.87
C GLU A 48 -0.29 -5.30 8.24
N GLN A 49 0.13 -4.13 8.70
CA GLN A 49 -0.31 -3.54 9.96
C GLN A 49 -1.83 -3.31 9.98
N ALA A 50 -2.40 -2.78 8.89
CA ALA A 50 -3.84 -2.64 8.74
C ALA A 50 -4.57 -3.98 8.91
N ARG A 51 -4.08 -5.05 8.26
CA ARG A 51 -4.64 -6.41 8.40
C ARG A 51 -4.53 -6.94 9.83
N GLN A 52 -3.43 -6.67 10.53
CA GLN A 52 -3.27 -7.07 11.93
C GLN A 52 -4.21 -6.31 12.88
N LEU A 53 -4.66 -5.11 12.52
CA LEU A 53 -5.62 -4.33 13.30
C LEU A 53 -7.08 -4.77 13.11
N MET A 54 -7.40 -5.45 12.00
CA MET A 54 -8.76 -5.89 11.68
C MET A 54 -9.30 -6.89 12.70
N ARG A 55 -10.43 -6.54 13.33
CA ARG A 55 -11.22 -7.47 14.16
C ARG A 55 -11.89 -8.57 13.35
N ASP A 56 -12.26 -8.27 12.11
CA ASP A 56 -12.89 -9.22 11.20
C ASP A 56 -11.84 -10.17 10.61
N GLU A 57 -11.72 -11.35 11.20
CA GLU A 57 -10.74 -12.35 10.78
C GLU A 57 -11.03 -12.98 9.42
N VAL A 58 -12.31 -13.11 9.05
CA VAL A 58 -12.73 -13.68 7.76
C VAL A 58 -12.29 -12.72 6.65
N ALA A 59 -12.66 -11.45 6.76
CA ALA A 59 -12.23 -10.43 5.81
C ALA A 59 -10.70 -10.30 5.75
N ARG A 60 -10.00 -10.39 6.89
CA ARG A 60 -8.53 -10.38 6.93
C ARG A 60 -7.92 -11.51 6.08
N LYS A 61 -8.41 -12.76 6.26
CA LYS A 61 -7.93 -13.93 5.52
C LYS A 61 -8.21 -13.79 4.02
N GLU A 62 -9.43 -13.41 3.65
CA GLU A 62 -9.79 -13.19 2.24
C GLU A 62 -8.90 -12.13 1.58
N LEU A 63 -8.63 -11.02 2.28
CA LEU A 63 -7.75 -9.98 1.77
C LEU A 63 -6.32 -10.48 1.57
N GLN A 64 -5.83 -11.34 2.47
CA GLN A 64 -4.47 -11.89 2.39
C GLN A 64 -4.32 -12.86 1.21
N GLU A 65 -5.34 -13.69 0.96
CA GLU A 65 -5.36 -14.65 -0.15
C GLU A 65 -5.58 -13.98 -1.51
N LYS A 66 -6.58 -13.10 -1.63
CA LYS A 66 -6.98 -12.51 -2.92
C LYS A 66 -6.11 -11.32 -3.34
N PHE A 67 -5.53 -10.60 -2.37
CA PHE A 67 -4.78 -9.36 -2.63
C PHE A 67 -3.41 -9.37 -1.95
N PRO A 68 -2.51 -10.32 -2.28
CA PRO A 68 -1.18 -10.36 -1.69
C PRO A 68 -0.38 -9.09 -2.05
N SER A 69 0.50 -8.68 -1.14
CA SER A 69 1.48 -7.63 -1.42
C SER A 69 2.52 -8.15 -2.41
N ARG A 70 2.96 -7.29 -3.34
CA ARG A 70 4.06 -7.56 -4.26
C ARG A 70 5.32 -6.90 -3.74
N THR A 71 6.49 -7.52 -3.92
CA THR A 71 7.77 -6.86 -3.68
C THR A 71 7.99 -5.71 -4.65
N PHE A 72 9.01 -4.87 -4.39
CA PHE A 72 9.37 -3.80 -5.30
C PHE A 72 9.68 -4.31 -6.71
N GLU A 73 10.50 -5.35 -6.83
CA GLU A 73 10.90 -5.95 -8.11
C GLU A 73 9.70 -6.51 -8.88
N GLN A 74 8.81 -7.22 -8.17
CA GLN A 74 7.57 -7.75 -8.75
C GLN A 74 6.65 -6.63 -9.22
N LEU A 75 6.58 -5.52 -8.47
CA LEU A 75 5.75 -4.38 -8.82
C LEU A 75 6.31 -3.66 -10.05
N VAL A 76 7.63 -3.41 -10.09
CA VAL A 76 8.32 -2.84 -11.26
C VAL A 76 8.08 -3.71 -12.49
N ALA A 77 8.38 -5.01 -12.42
CA ALA A 77 8.18 -5.94 -13.52
C ALA A 77 6.73 -5.95 -14.02
N HIS A 78 5.75 -5.91 -13.10
CA HIS A 78 4.35 -5.80 -13.46
C HIS A 78 4.02 -4.48 -14.17
N LYS A 79 4.55 -3.34 -13.69
CA LYS A 79 4.30 -2.03 -14.29
C LYS A 79 4.86 -1.97 -15.71
N LYS A 80 6.10 -2.44 -15.91
CA LYS A 80 6.73 -2.56 -17.24
C LYS A 80 5.92 -3.47 -18.16
N LYS A 81 5.57 -4.68 -17.70
CA LYS A 81 4.82 -5.65 -18.51
C LYS A 81 3.41 -5.17 -18.86
N LYS A 82 2.69 -4.56 -17.92
CA LYS A 82 1.28 -4.20 -18.10
C LYS A 82 1.10 -2.88 -18.84
N TYR A 83 1.98 -1.91 -18.60
CA TYR A 83 1.81 -0.54 -19.08
C TYR A 83 2.92 -0.09 -20.05
N GLY A 84 3.90 -0.95 -20.35
CA GLY A 84 4.99 -0.64 -21.29
C GLY A 84 5.99 0.38 -20.75
N LEU A 85 6.02 0.61 -19.44
CA LEU A 85 6.86 1.64 -18.82
C LEU A 85 8.35 1.27 -18.86
N SER A 86 9.19 2.30 -18.96
CA SER A 86 10.60 2.26 -18.57
C SER A 86 10.77 2.07 -17.05
N ASP A 87 11.99 1.86 -16.59
CA ASP A 87 12.28 1.75 -15.16
C ASP A 87 11.97 3.05 -14.40
N GLU A 88 12.39 4.20 -14.93
CA GLU A 88 12.12 5.50 -14.31
C GLU A 88 10.62 5.80 -14.22
N GLU A 89 9.87 5.56 -15.30
CA GLU A 89 8.41 5.72 -15.31
C GLU A 89 7.73 4.77 -14.33
N ALA A 90 8.20 3.52 -14.22
CA ALA A 90 7.70 2.57 -13.24
C ALA A 90 7.97 3.06 -11.80
N TYR A 91 9.15 3.62 -11.53
CA TYR A 91 9.49 4.18 -10.22
C TYR A 91 8.62 5.40 -9.87
N GLN A 92 8.42 6.32 -10.81
CA GLN A 92 7.52 7.46 -10.64
C GLN A 92 6.07 7.02 -10.37
N ASP A 93 5.57 6.02 -11.11
CA ASP A 93 4.22 5.51 -10.89
C ASP A 93 4.09 4.75 -9.56
N ILE A 94 5.15 4.07 -9.09
CA ILE A 94 5.18 3.47 -7.75
C ILE A 94 5.10 4.55 -6.67
N LEU A 95 5.87 5.64 -6.79
CA LEU A 95 5.78 6.77 -5.85
C LEU A 95 4.37 7.37 -5.82
N ARG A 96 3.81 7.67 -7.00
CA ARG A 96 2.44 8.19 -7.12
C ARG A 96 1.42 7.25 -6.49
N SER A 97 1.42 5.98 -6.90
CA SER A 97 0.41 5.00 -6.48
C SER A 97 0.57 4.54 -5.03
N SER A 98 1.75 4.72 -4.42
CA SER A 98 1.96 4.41 -3.01
C SER A 98 1.06 5.24 -2.09
N GLN A 99 0.72 6.46 -2.49
CA GLN A 99 -0.13 7.38 -1.72
C GLN A 99 -1.63 7.18 -1.91
N THR A 100 -2.01 6.17 -2.72
CA THR A 100 -3.40 6.01 -3.13
C THR A 100 -4.00 4.73 -2.58
N THR A 101 -5.25 4.86 -2.14
CA THR A 101 -6.09 3.76 -1.72
C THR A 101 -7.06 3.33 -2.82
N ASN A 102 -7.54 2.10 -2.75
CA ASN A 102 -8.54 1.59 -3.69
C ASN A 102 -9.94 2.08 -3.26
N LYS A 103 -10.58 2.88 -4.12
CA LYS A 103 -11.87 3.54 -3.83
C LYS A 103 -12.98 2.57 -3.46
N ASP A 104 -13.10 1.43 -4.14
CA ASP A 104 -14.14 0.42 -3.84
C ASP A 104 -14.02 -0.08 -2.39
N PHE A 105 -12.79 -0.22 -1.87
CA PHE A 105 -12.58 -0.60 -0.48
C PHE A 105 -12.76 0.56 0.50
N ASP A 106 -12.60 1.81 0.06
CA ASP A 106 -12.95 2.99 0.86
C ASP A 106 -14.47 3.05 1.05
N GLU A 107 -15.22 2.92 -0.04
CA GLU A 107 -16.69 2.91 -0.06
C GLU A 107 -17.26 1.75 0.77
N LYS A 108 -16.77 0.52 0.57
CA LYS A 108 -17.18 -0.66 1.37
C LYS A 108 -16.96 -0.49 2.87
N ALA A 109 -15.96 0.30 3.27
CA ALA A 109 -15.65 0.57 4.66
C ALA A 109 -16.33 1.86 5.19
N GLY A 110 -16.95 2.67 4.34
CA GLY A 110 -17.55 3.96 4.69
C GLY A 110 -16.53 5.05 5.02
N VAL A 111 -15.46 5.17 4.23
CA VAL A 111 -14.37 6.15 4.37
C VAL A 111 -14.35 7.14 3.23
#